data_AF-A0A3P7DSK7-F1
#
_entry.id   AF-A0A3P7DSK7-F1
#
_cell.length_a   1.000
_cell.length_b   1.000
_cell.length_c   1.000
_cell.angle_alpha   90.00
_cell.angle_beta   90.00
_cell.angle_gamma   90.00
#
_symmetry.space_group_name_H-M   'P 1'
#
loop_
_entity.id
_entity.type
_entity.pdbx_description
1 polymer ?
#
loop_
_entity_poly.entity_id
_entity_poly.type
_entity_poly.pdbx_seq_one_letter_code
_entity_poly.pdbx_strand_id
1 'polypeptide(L)'
;MSKHYGELATEVLRWALDVLSSLKQKEKTNESISAMRDSVIEAVLSLCSSIGPPSVLEPKYPYKLSAQFASLIVLLLDYVGRG
;
A
#
# COMPACT_ATOMS: atom_id res chain seq x y z
N MET A 1 -20.61 0.27 -1.01
CA MET A 1 -19.19 0.63 -0.75
C MET A 1 -18.49 1.23 -1.97
N SER A 2 -18.81 0.80 -3.21
CA SER A 2 -18.17 1.29 -4.44
C SER A 2 -18.11 2.82 -4.60
N LYS A 3 -19.13 3.57 -4.14
CA LYS A 3 -19.15 5.05 -4.20
C LYS A 3 -17.96 5.71 -3.50
N HIS A 4 -17.47 5.12 -2.41
CA HIS A 4 -16.32 5.61 -1.65
C HIS A 4 -15.03 4.87 -1.99
N TYR A 5 -15.03 4.02 -3.04
CA TYR A 5 -13.88 3.21 -3.40
C TYR A 5 -12.63 4.07 -3.58
N GLY A 6 -12.73 5.16 -4.34
CA GLY A 6 -11.58 6.00 -4.64
C GLY A 6 -10.98 6.64 -3.39
N GLU A 7 -11.83 7.14 -2.49
CA GLU A 7 -11.41 7.71 -1.21
C GLU A 7 -10.76 6.64 -0.32
N LEU A 8 -11.44 5.51 -0.11
CA LEU A 8 -10.95 4.41 0.72
C LEU A 8 -9.63 3.85 0.20
N ALA A 9 -9.53 3.55 -1.10
CA ALA A 9 -8.32 3.03 -1.72
C ALA A 9 -7.15 4.00 -1.59
N THR A 10 -7.42 5.30 -1.75
CA THR A 10 -6.40 6.35 -1.60
C THR A 10 -5.88 6.40 -0.16
N GLU A 11 -6.76 6.27 0.81
CA GLU A 11 -6.43 6.29 2.24
C GLU A 11 -5.67 5.04 2.67
N VAL A 12 -6.10 3.86 2.21
CA VAL A 12 -5.42 2.58 2.46
C VAL A 12 -4.02 2.60 1.87
N LEU A 13 -3.85 3.03 0.61
CA LEU A 13 -2.53 3.11 -0.02
C LEU A 13 -1.63 4.12 0.67
N ARG A 14 -2.17 5.27 1.09
CA ARG A 14 -1.41 6.26 1.87
C ARG A 14 -0.91 5.65 3.18
N TRP A 15 -1.82 5.05 3.95
CA TRP A 15 -1.48 4.41 5.21
C TRP A 15 -0.43 3.31 5.03
N ALA A 16 -0.59 2.47 4.00
CA ALA A 16 0.37 1.42 3.68
C ALA A 16 1.76 1.99 3.40
N LEU A 17 1.85 3.05 2.59
CA LEU A 17 3.11 3.74 2.30
C LEU A 17 3.76 4.32 3.56
N ASP A 18 2.99 4.97 4.43
CA ASP A 18 3.49 5.58 5.67
C ASP A 18 4.03 4.52 6.63
N VAL A 19 3.29 3.42 6.81
CA VAL A 19 3.69 2.30 7.67
C VAL A 19 4.93 1.62 7.12
N LEU A 20 4.94 1.23 5.84
CA LEU A 20 6.08 0.57 5.23
C LEU A 20 7.32 1.46 5.24
N SER A 21 7.18 2.76 4.93
CA SER A 21 8.31 3.70 5.02
C SER A 21 8.85 3.81 6.45
N SER A 22 7.98 3.82 7.45
CA SER A 22 8.36 3.83 8.87
C SER A 22 9.07 2.54 9.28
N LEU A 23 8.61 1.38 8.79
CA LEU A 23 9.27 0.10 9.04
C LEU A 23 10.65 0.04 8.41
N LYS A 24 10.78 0.49 7.16
CA LYS A 24 12.06 0.57 6.45
C LYS A 24 13.11 1.39 7.19
N GLN A 25 12.72 2.53 7.79
CA GLN A 25 13.64 3.33 8.60
C GLN A 25 14.13 2.60 9.87
N LYS A 26 13.30 1.70 10.39
CA LYS A 26 13.60 0.90 11.58
C LYS A 26 14.32 -0.42 11.26
N GLU A 27 14.31 -0.86 10.00
CA GLU A 27 14.88 -2.11 9.52
C GLU A 27 16.42 -2.04 9.53
N LYS A 28 17.00 -2.15 10.72
CA LYS A 28 18.42 -2.39 10.94
C LYS A 28 18.66 -3.86 11.31
N THR A 29 18.10 -4.78 10.53
CA THR A 29 18.29 -6.24 10.70
C THR A 29 17.46 -6.89 11.83
N ASN A 30 16.20 -6.48 12.01
CA ASN A 30 15.28 -7.13 12.95
C ASN A 30 14.25 -7.96 12.19
N GLU A 31 14.29 -9.29 12.35
CA GLU A 31 13.32 -10.24 11.77
C GLU A 31 11.87 -9.91 12.14
N SER A 32 11.64 -9.27 13.29
CA SER A 32 10.29 -8.83 13.66
C SER A 32 9.75 -7.76 12.72
N ILE A 33 10.63 -6.96 12.11
CA ILE A 33 10.26 -5.87 11.19
C ILE A 33 9.91 -6.44 9.82
N SER A 34 10.66 -7.44 9.33
CA SER A 34 10.31 -8.11 8.07
C SER A 34 8.98 -8.84 8.19
N ALA A 35 8.75 -9.57 9.28
CA ALA A 35 7.45 -10.22 9.54
C ALA A 35 6.29 -9.22 9.63
N MET A 36 6.50 -8.06 10.29
CA MET A 36 5.50 -7.01 10.36
C MET A 36 5.24 -6.36 9.00
N ARG A 37 6.29 -6.14 8.19
CA ARG A 37 6.17 -5.63 6.82
C ARG A 37 5.32 -6.57 5.97
N ASP A 38 5.63 -7.86 6.01
CA ASP A 38 4.92 -8.87 5.22
C ASP A 38 3.45 -8.97 5.65
N SER A 39 3.18 -8.92 6.96
CA SER A 39 1.82 -8.86 7.52
C SER A 39 1.03 -7.62 7.05
N VAL A 40 1.68 -6.46 6.99
CA VAL A 40 1.05 -5.21 6.49
C VAL A 40 0.72 -5.34 5.00
N ILE A 41 1.63 -5.88 4.19
CA ILE A 41 1.40 -6.11 2.77
C ILE A 41 0.21 -7.06 2.56
N GLU A 42 0.18 -8.18 3.29
CA GLU A 42 -0.90 -9.16 3.21
C GLU A 42 -2.25 -8.57 3.64
N ALA A 43 -2.29 -7.77 4.70
CA ALA A 43 -3.50 -7.09 5.15
C ALA A 43 -4.04 -6.12 4.09
N VAL A 44 -3.16 -5.33 3.45
CA VAL A 44 -3.54 -4.40 2.37
C VAL A 44 -4.05 -5.15 1.15
N LEU A 45 -3.39 -6.23 0.74
CA LEU A 45 -3.83 -7.07 -0.38
C LEU A 45 -5.18 -7.74 -0.11
N SER A 46 -5.37 -8.25 1.11
CA SER A 46 -6.64 -8.84 1.55
C SER A 46 -7.77 -7.82 1.52
N LEU A 47 -7.51 -6.60 2.00
CA LEU A 47 -8.47 -5.51 1.97
C LEU A 47 -8.83 -5.11 0.53
N CYS A 48 -7.84 -4.90 -0.34
CA CYS A 48 -8.05 -4.58 -1.75
C CYS A 48 -8.87 -5.68 -2.46
N SER A 49 -8.57 -6.94 -2.18
CA SER A 49 -9.30 -8.09 -2.75
C SER A 49 -10.74 -8.15 -2.27
N SER A 50 -11.00 -7.79 -1.00
CA SER A 50 -12.35 -7.79 -0.41
C SER A 50 -13.24 -6.66 -0.91
N ILE A 51 -12.66 -5.49 -1.23
CA ILE A 51 -13.42 -4.32 -1.70
C ILE A 51 -14.00 -4.54 -3.11
N GLY A 52 -13.32 -5.35 -3.95
CA GLY A 52 -13.71 -5.62 -5.32
C GLY A 52 -13.51 -4.42 -6.27
N PRO A 53 -13.67 -4.62 -7.60
CA PRO A 53 -13.45 -3.56 -8.57
C PRO A 53 -14.52 -2.45 -8.46
N PRO A 54 -14.14 -1.17 -8.59
CA PRO A 54 -15.13 -0.10 -8.68
C PRO A 54 -15.90 -0.20 -10.01
N SER A 55 -17.20 0.07 -9.98
CA SER A 55 -18.00 0.15 -11.21
C SER A 55 -17.59 1.35 -12.07
N VAL A 56 -17.31 2.49 -11.41
CA VAL A 56 -16.79 3.73 -12.02
C VAL A 56 -15.95 4.44 -10.96
N LEU A 57 -14.71 4.80 -11.30
CA LEU A 57 -13.86 5.62 -10.44
C LEU A 57 -14.07 7.10 -10.79
N GLU A 58 -14.32 7.95 -9.78
CA GLU A 58 -14.42 9.39 -10.04
C GLU A 58 -13.12 9.92 -10.67
N PRO A 59 -13.17 10.82 -11.68
CA PRO A 59 -11.99 11.28 -12.43
C PRO A 59 -10.85 11.90 -11.60
N LYS A 60 -11.13 12.29 -10.35
CA LYS A 60 -10.13 12.88 -9.42
C LYS A 60 -9.17 11.86 -8.80
N TYR A 61 -9.53 10.57 -8.77
CA TYR A 61 -8.72 9.54 -8.11
C TYR A 61 -7.72 8.78 -9.00
N PRO A 62 -7.95 8.52 -10.30
CA PRO A 62 -7.05 7.72 -11.13
C PRO A 62 -5.59 8.16 -11.02
N TYR A 63 -5.32 9.46 -11.19
CA TYR A 63 -3.95 9.98 -11.10
C TYR A 63 -3.34 9.77 -9.71
N LYS A 64 -4.09 10.06 -8.65
CA LYS A 64 -3.62 9.92 -7.26
C LYS A 64 -3.32 8.47 -6.90
N LEU A 65 -4.23 7.55 -7.24
CA LEU A 65 -4.05 6.11 -7.02
C LEU A 65 -2.86 5.58 -7.83
N SER A 66 -2.69 6.04 -9.07
CA SER A 66 -1.55 5.66 -9.92
C SER A 66 -0.22 6.09 -9.30
N ALA A 67 -0.14 7.32 -8.82
CA ALA A 67 1.07 7.85 -8.17
C ALA A 67 1.38 7.12 -6.85
N GLN A 68 0.36 6.84 -6.04
CA GLN A 68 0.52 6.06 -4.80
C GLN A 68 0.95 4.63 -5.09
N PHE A 69 0.35 3.98 -6.10
CA PHE A 69 0.72 2.64 -6.52
C PHE A 69 2.17 2.58 -7.02
N ALA A 70 2.57 3.53 -7.87
CA ALA A 70 3.96 3.63 -8.33
C ALA A 70 4.94 3.82 -7.16
N SER A 71 4.59 4.67 -6.19
CA SER A 71 5.39 4.88 -4.98
C SER A 71 5.52 3.61 -4.15
N LEU A 72 4.46 2.80 -4.07
CA LEU A 72 4.46 1.53 -3.36
C LEU A 72 5.38 0.53 -4.05
N ILE A 73 5.32 0.42 -5.39
CA ILE A 73 6.22 -0.45 -6.15
C ILE A 73 7.68 -0.06 -5.94
N VAL A 74 8.01 1.24 -6.02
CA VAL A 74 9.38 1.72 -5.77
C VAL A 74 9.84 1.36 -4.35
N LEU A 75 8.96 1.54 -3.35
CA LEU A 75 9.27 1.19 -1.97
C LEU A 75 9.54 -0.31 -1.80
N LEU A 76 8.70 -1.17 -2.41
CA LEU A 76 8.86 -2.62 -2.39
C LEU A 76 10.13 -3.09 -3.11
N LEU A 77 10.47 -2.48 -4.25
CA LEU A 77 11.71 -2.78 -4.96
C LEU A 77 12.95 -2.41 -4.13
N ASP A 78 12.91 -1.33 -3.35
CA ASP A 78 14.04 -0.98 -2.49
C ASP A 78 14.22 -1.96 -1.32
N TYR A 79 13.16 -2.65 -0.89
CA TYR A 79 13.30 -3.77 0.05
C TYR A 79 14.02 -4.96 -0.59
N VAL A 80 13.69 -5.28 -1.86
CA VAL A 80 14.32 -6.40 -2.59
C VAL A 80 15.79 -6.09 -2.87
N GLY A 81 16.14 -4.86 -3.24
CA GLY A 81 17.53 -4.48 -3.53
C GLY A 81 18.47 -4.46 -2.32
N ARG A 82 17.94 -4.57 -1.09
CA ARG A 82 18.73 -4.62 0.16
C ARG A 82 18.88 -6.02 0.76
N GLY A 83 18.13 -7.00 0.29
CA GLY A 83 18.28 -8.41 0.67
C GLY A 83 19.36 -9.09 -0.14
#